data_AF-A0A9W7FX79-F1
#
_entry.id   AF-A0A9W7FX79-F1
#
_cell.length_a   1.000
_cell.length_b   1.000
_cell.length_c   1.000
_cell.angle_alpha   90.00
_cell.angle_beta   90.00
_cell.angle_gamma   90.00
#
_symmetry.space_group_name_H-M   'P 1'
#
loop_
_entity.id
_entity.type
_entity.pdbx_description
1 polymer ?
#
loop_
_entity_poly.entity_id
_entity_poly.type
_entity_poly.pdbx_seq_one_letter_code
_entity_poly.pdbx_strand_id
1 'polypeptide(L)'
;MSESKSKKVGKYEIGQTLGEGTFGKVKYAINSETKEAVAIKILDKEKIQQQNMGNQIKKEISIMKVVHHPNVVQLKEVLASRTKIFIVLELVTGGELFDSIVKEGKFSDDKARKYFRQLIHGLSYCNTKGVCHRDLKPENLLLDQNANLKISDFGLSALYTGGDDGETNQRTLLLHTTCGTPNYVAPEVLEDKGYDGKKADIWSCGVILYVLLAGFLPFDEKKMADLFRKIQAAEVQYPAWFSDDVRDLLGKILTADPGNRANISEIQQHQWYTKGGTLTNEDHLEGSEGREEGGGELGAGGGGGEGGGGAGDVGGGADAGVPGGKGDKGGAAAFVNDDDAQNSMVRTQSEAKVKRVFQFIARGPSTTLLQTLSGHLEGMGCELKVYDEAMKIKACRLTGSGMIGVVLQVNVMGEDIEDGTCMVEVRRGKGDLLEYSKFYKELTEEKLKGVIEEVIEQEVPPVG
;
A
#
# COMPACT_ATOMS: atom_id res chain seq x y z
N MET A 1 -15.28 9.49 -35.67
CA MET A 1 -14.63 8.80 -34.52
C MET A 1 -13.30 9.48 -34.27
N SER A 2 -13.19 10.26 -33.20
CA SER A 2 -11.90 10.80 -32.76
C SER A 2 -11.21 9.73 -31.90
N GLU A 3 -10.10 9.16 -32.38
CA GLU A 3 -9.22 8.36 -31.52
C GLU A 3 -8.78 9.20 -30.32
N SER A 4 -9.19 8.79 -29.12
CA SER A 4 -8.64 9.32 -27.88
C SER A 4 -7.14 9.04 -27.88
N LYS A 5 -6.30 10.07 -28.06
CA LYS A 5 -4.84 9.93 -28.02
C LYS A 5 -4.44 9.35 -26.66
N SER A 6 -4.00 8.09 -26.65
CA SER A 6 -3.39 7.45 -25.48
C SER A 6 -2.28 8.35 -24.92
N LYS A 7 -2.37 8.70 -23.63
CA LYS A 7 -1.36 9.53 -22.95
C LYS A 7 -0.08 8.70 -22.85
N LYS A 8 1.03 9.21 -23.39
CA LYS A 8 2.34 8.55 -23.33
C LYS A 8 3.34 9.32 -22.47
N VAL A 9 4.24 8.60 -21.81
CA VAL A 9 5.42 9.15 -21.13
C VAL A 9 6.62 8.32 -21.55
N GLY A 10 7.53 8.91 -22.33
CA GLY A 10 8.59 8.14 -23.00
C GLY A 10 7.99 7.00 -23.83
N LYS A 11 8.46 5.77 -23.59
CA LYS A 11 7.96 4.54 -24.22
C LYS A 11 6.75 3.90 -23.52
N TYR A 12 6.17 4.54 -22.51
CA TYR A 12 5.08 3.96 -21.74
C TYR A 12 3.74 4.54 -22.16
N GLU A 13 2.82 3.67 -22.57
CA GLU A 13 1.42 4.00 -22.82
C GLU A 13 0.66 3.94 -21.49
N ILE A 14 0.24 5.11 -21.00
CA ILE A 14 -0.34 5.26 -19.67
C ILE A 14 -1.82 4.88 -19.72
N GLY A 15 -2.20 3.94 -18.85
CA GLY A 15 -3.57 3.49 -18.66
C GLY A 15 -4.21 3.99 -17.36
N GLN A 16 -5.01 3.10 -16.78
CA GLN A 16 -5.83 3.34 -15.59
C GLN A 16 -5.00 3.64 -14.33
N THR A 17 -5.59 4.37 -13.39
CA THR A 17 -4.99 4.62 -12.07
C THR A 17 -5.09 3.35 -11.21
N LEU A 18 -3.96 2.87 -10.70
CA LEU A 18 -3.87 1.72 -9.80
C LEU A 18 -3.99 2.12 -8.33
N GLY A 19 -3.66 3.35 -7.97
CA GLY A 19 -3.72 3.85 -6.60
C GLY A 19 -3.33 5.32 -6.50
N GLU A 20 -3.59 5.94 -5.35
CA GLU A 20 -3.28 7.34 -5.09
C GLU A 20 -2.64 7.52 -3.73
N GLY A 21 -1.42 8.04 -3.71
CA GLY A 21 -0.68 8.38 -2.51
C GLY A 21 -0.68 9.88 -2.22
N THR A 22 -0.01 10.27 -1.14
CA THR A 22 0.15 11.67 -0.71
C THR A 22 0.81 12.55 -1.78
N PHE A 23 1.80 11.99 -2.49
CA PHE A 23 2.65 12.72 -3.44
C PHE A 23 2.22 12.59 -4.91
N GLY A 24 1.20 11.77 -5.19
CA GLY A 24 0.66 11.63 -6.53
C GLY A 24 0.01 10.28 -6.79
N LYS A 25 -0.09 9.93 -8.08
CA LYS A 25 -0.90 8.80 -8.55
C LYS A 25 0.00 7.67 -9.04
N VAL A 26 -0.42 6.44 -8.80
CA VAL A 26 0.17 5.24 -9.42
C VAL A 26 -0.74 4.84 -10.57
N LYS A 27 -0.17 4.67 -11.76
CA LYS A 27 -0.90 4.30 -12.98
C LYS A 27 -0.36 3.02 -13.58
N TYR A 28 -1.25 2.22 -14.15
CA TYR A 28 -0.88 1.14 -15.04
C TYR A 28 -0.29 1.74 -16.31
N ALA A 29 0.71 1.09 -16.88
CA ALA A 29 1.19 1.40 -18.22
C ALA A 29 1.71 0.16 -18.94
N ILE A 30 1.74 0.22 -20.26
CA ILE A 30 2.40 -0.77 -21.11
C ILE A 30 3.65 -0.14 -21.70
N ASN A 31 4.79 -0.80 -21.59
CA ASN A 31 5.97 -0.46 -22.37
C ASN A 31 5.68 -0.78 -23.86
N SER A 32 5.66 0.24 -24.72
CA SER A 32 5.28 0.08 -26.13
C SER A 32 6.28 -0.78 -26.92
N GLU A 33 7.53 -0.87 -26.45
CA GLU A 33 8.62 -1.63 -27.07
C GLU A 33 8.57 -3.11 -26.67
N THR A 34 8.49 -3.40 -25.37
CA THR A 34 8.56 -4.77 -24.85
C THR A 34 7.20 -5.43 -24.62
N LYS A 35 6.11 -4.64 -24.69
CA LYS A 35 4.75 -5.02 -24.30
C LYS A 35 4.59 -5.39 -22.82
N GLU A 36 5.62 -5.14 -22.01
CA GLU A 36 5.58 -5.41 -20.58
C GLU A 36 4.63 -4.44 -19.86
N ALA A 37 3.80 -4.97 -18.97
CA ALA A 37 2.96 -4.19 -18.06
C ALA A 37 3.74 -3.70 -16.84
N VAL A 38 3.57 -2.42 -16.49
CA VAL A 38 4.30 -1.75 -15.40
C VAL A 38 3.36 -0.88 -14.55
N ALA A 39 3.82 -0.53 -13.36
CA ALA A 39 3.20 0.49 -12.52
C ALA A 39 4.05 1.77 -12.52
N ILE A 40 3.47 2.92 -12.81
CA ILE A 40 4.16 4.21 -12.86
C ILE A 40 3.64 5.12 -11.76
N LYS A 41 4.49 5.40 -10.77
CA LYS A 41 4.22 6.38 -9.71
C LYS A 41 4.63 7.76 -10.19
N ILE A 42 3.67 8.68 -10.24
CA ILE A 42 3.82 10.03 -10.78
C ILE A 42 3.86 11.02 -9.63
N LEU A 43 5.03 11.65 -9.41
CA LEU A 43 5.25 12.62 -8.34
C LEU A 43 5.29 14.05 -8.88
N ASP A 44 4.77 14.99 -8.09
CA ASP A 44 4.78 16.42 -8.42
C ASP A 44 6.05 17.12 -7.89
N LYS A 45 6.85 17.72 -8.79
CA LYS A 45 8.10 18.39 -8.40
C LYS A 45 7.87 19.63 -7.55
N GLU A 46 6.78 20.35 -7.75
CA GLU A 46 6.45 21.54 -6.98
C GLU A 46 6.11 21.14 -5.55
N LYS A 47 5.28 20.11 -5.35
CA LYS A 47 4.98 19.57 -4.01
C LYS A 47 6.23 19.09 -3.28
N ILE A 48 7.15 18.44 -4.00
CA ILE A 48 8.43 17.98 -3.46
C ILE A 48 9.30 19.17 -3.00
N GLN A 49 9.35 20.24 -3.80
CA GLN A 49 10.13 21.44 -3.48
C GLN A 49 9.53 22.20 -2.29
N GLN A 50 8.20 22.37 -2.25
CA GLN A 50 7.50 23.02 -1.15
C GLN A 50 7.77 22.33 0.21
N GLN A 51 8.02 21.03 0.19
CA GLN A 51 8.33 20.24 1.39
C GLN A 51 9.84 20.01 1.60
N ASN A 52 10.70 20.66 0.81
CA ASN A 52 12.16 20.57 0.86
C ASN A 52 12.74 19.12 0.77
N MET A 53 12.09 18.25 -0.02
CA MET A 53 12.41 16.80 -0.02
C MET A 53 13.25 16.33 -1.21
N GLY A 54 13.71 17.26 -2.06
CA GLY A 54 14.35 16.90 -3.32
C GLY A 54 15.58 16.00 -3.16
N ASN A 55 16.38 16.21 -2.12
CA ASN A 55 17.57 15.41 -1.85
C ASN A 55 17.24 14.00 -1.33
N GLN A 56 16.21 13.88 -0.49
CA GLN A 56 15.75 12.60 0.06
C GLN A 56 15.22 11.69 -1.05
N ILE A 57 14.34 12.21 -1.92
CA ILE A 57 13.79 11.46 -3.06
C ILE A 57 14.89 11.01 -4.02
N LYS A 58 15.88 11.86 -4.32
CA LYS A 58 17.02 11.47 -5.17
C LYS A 58 17.82 10.33 -4.54
N LYS A 59 18.06 10.39 -3.23
CA LYS A 59 18.79 9.34 -2.49
C LYS A 59 18.01 8.02 -2.51
N GLU A 60 16.72 8.04 -2.20
CA GLU A 60 15.86 6.85 -2.23
C GLU A 60 15.77 6.25 -3.63
N ILE A 61 15.55 7.06 -4.67
CA ILE A 61 15.56 6.57 -6.06
C ILE A 61 16.90 5.92 -6.42
N SER A 62 18.02 6.52 -6.04
CA SER A 62 19.36 6.00 -6.35
C SER A 62 19.61 4.64 -5.69
N ILE A 63 19.08 4.47 -4.49
CA ILE A 63 19.10 3.21 -3.75
C ILE A 63 18.18 2.17 -4.41
N MET A 64 16.94 2.52 -4.73
CA MET A 64 15.98 1.62 -5.37
C MET A 64 16.52 1.05 -6.69
N LYS A 65 17.35 1.80 -7.42
CA LYS A 65 18.01 1.33 -8.65
C LYS A 65 18.93 0.14 -8.43
N VAL A 66 19.47 -0.04 -7.23
CA VAL A 66 20.38 -1.16 -6.91
C VAL A 66 19.71 -2.25 -6.07
N VAL A 67 18.49 -2.02 -5.60
CA VAL A 67 17.71 -3.01 -4.83
C VAL A 67 17.09 -4.02 -5.79
N HIS A 68 17.61 -5.26 -5.75
CA HIS A 68 17.11 -6.39 -6.52
C HIS A 68 16.86 -7.54 -5.57
N HIS A 69 15.59 -7.78 -5.25
CA HIS A 69 15.20 -8.80 -4.28
C HIS A 69 13.82 -9.38 -4.63
N PRO A 70 13.62 -10.71 -4.55
CA PRO A 70 12.36 -11.32 -4.96
C PRO A 70 11.16 -10.84 -4.14
N ASN A 71 11.35 -10.44 -2.88
CA ASN A 71 10.28 -9.90 -2.01
C ASN A 71 10.18 -8.37 -1.97
N VAL A 72 10.81 -7.65 -2.89
CA VAL A 72 10.72 -6.17 -2.97
C VAL A 72 10.34 -5.77 -4.39
N VAL A 73 9.42 -4.80 -4.53
CA VAL A 73 9.03 -4.27 -5.84
C VAL A 73 10.22 -3.61 -6.53
N GLN A 74 10.58 -4.13 -7.70
CA GLN A 74 11.71 -3.65 -8.49
C GLN A 74 11.43 -2.30 -9.16
N LEU A 75 12.40 -1.39 -9.05
CA LEU A 75 12.48 -0.19 -9.88
C LEU A 75 13.04 -0.55 -11.26
N LYS A 76 12.26 -0.28 -12.31
CA LYS A 76 12.67 -0.50 -13.71
C LYS A 76 13.32 0.73 -14.31
N GLU A 77 12.71 1.89 -14.16
CA GLU A 77 13.16 3.12 -14.81
C GLU A 77 12.68 4.36 -14.05
N VAL A 78 13.40 5.48 -14.19
CA VAL A 78 12.95 6.79 -13.70
C VAL A 78 13.01 7.80 -14.84
N LEU A 79 11.86 8.40 -15.12
CA LEU A 79 11.73 9.49 -16.09
C LEU A 79 11.41 10.79 -15.37
N ALA A 80 11.73 11.92 -15.99
CA ALA A 80 11.42 13.23 -15.44
C ALA A 80 10.98 14.19 -16.53
N SER A 81 10.00 15.04 -16.22
CA SER A 81 9.63 16.20 -17.03
C SER A 81 9.98 17.49 -16.28
N ARG A 82 9.59 18.66 -16.81
CA ARG A 82 9.74 19.93 -16.09
C ARG A 82 8.99 19.93 -14.75
N THR A 83 7.82 19.32 -14.69
CA THR A 83 6.90 19.42 -13.53
C THR A 83 6.72 18.11 -12.76
N LYS A 84 7.10 16.95 -13.34
CA LYS A 84 6.83 15.63 -12.74
C LYS A 84 8.06 14.73 -12.72
N ILE A 85 8.07 13.78 -11.79
CA ILE A 85 8.97 12.61 -11.76
C ILE A 85 8.09 11.36 -11.95
N PHE A 86 8.52 10.43 -12.79
CA PHE A 86 7.82 9.18 -13.06
C PHE A 86 8.73 8.03 -12.65
N ILE A 87 8.29 7.25 -11.66
CA ILE A 87 9.01 6.09 -11.14
C ILE A 87 8.30 4.86 -11.71
N VAL A 88 8.97 4.15 -12.62
CA VAL A 88 8.45 2.95 -13.29
C VAL A 88 8.86 1.72 -12.50
N LEU A 89 7.88 0.98 -12.00
CA LEU A 89 8.02 -0.18 -11.12
C LEU A 89 7.48 -1.44 -11.80
N GLU A 90 7.92 -2.62 -11.35
CA GLU A 90 7.25 -3.87 -11.71
C GLU A 90 5.77 -3.84 -11.30
N LEU A 91 4.90 -4.42 -12.14
CA LEU A 91 3.48 -4.54 -11.83
C LEU A 91 3.22 -5.84 -11.08
N VAL A 92 2.69 -5.73 -9.86
CA VAL A 92 2.31 -6.88 -9.03
C VAL A 92 0.80 -7.09 -9.09
N THR A 93 0.35 -8.27 -9.54
CA THR A 93 -1.05 -8.51 -9.93
C THR A 93 -1.88 -9.40 -8.99
N GLY A 94 -1.28 -10.05 -7.99
CA GLY A 94 -2.01 -10.89 -7.03
C GLY A 94 -2.83 -10.12 -5.99
N GLY A 95 -2.67 -8.79 -5.94
CA GLY A 95 -3.38 -7.90 -5.02
C GLY A 95 -2.69 -7.77 -3.66
N GLU A 96 -3.42 -7.32 -2.65
CA GLU A 96 -2.88 -7.07 -1.31
C GLU A 96 -2.89 -8.36 -0.46
N LEU A 97 -1.85 -8.60 0.34
CA LEU A 97 -1.77 -9.75 1.25
C LEU A 97 -2.98 -9.81 2.19
N PHE A 98 -3.39 -8.65 2.69
CA PHE A 98 -4.47 -8.59 3.67
C PHE A 98 -5.86 -8.86 3.06
N ASP A 99 -6.04 -8.74 1.74
CA ASP A 99 -7.27 -9.25 1.09
C ASP A 99 -7.45 -10.75 1.35
N SER A 100 -6.34 -11.49 1.50
CA SER A 100 -6.38 -12.93 1.84
C SER A 100 -6.70 -13.16 3.32
N ILE A 101 -6.24 -12.30 4.23
CA ILE A 101 -6.61 -12.37 5.66
C ILE A 101 -8.10 -12.09 5.83
N VAL A 102 -8.62 -11.07 5.16
CA VAL A 102 -10.03 -10.70 5.26
C VAL A 102 -10.95 -11.86 4.81
N LYS A 103 -10.51 -12.68 3.85
CA LYS A 103 -11.24 -13.89 3.42
C LYS A 103 -11.17 -15.02 4.43
N GLU A 104 -9.99 -15.27 4.98
CA GLU A 104 -9.73 -16.43 5.86
C GLU A 104 -9.98 -16.12 7.35
N GLY A 105 -10.22 -14.86 7.69
CA GLY A 105 -10.27 -14.33 9.05
C GLY A 105 -8.88 -14.20 9.68
N LYS A 106 -8.11 -15.30 9.68
CA LYS A 106 -6.71 -15.36 10.12
C LYS A 106 -5.96 -16.47 9.37
N PHE A 107 -4.65 -16.42 9.36
CA PHE A 107 -3.82 -17.50 8.82
C PHE A 107 -3.45 -18.53 9.89
N SER A 108 -3.17 -19.75 9.41
CA SER A 108 -2.43 -20.73 10.20
C SER A 108 -1.00 -20.26 10.45
N ASP A 109 -0.37 -20.78 11.51
CA ASP A 109 1.04 -20.50 11.82
C ASP A 109 1.96 -20.69 10.62
N ASP A 110 1.79 -21.78 9.86
CA ASP A 110 2.69 -22.08 8.73
C ASP A 110 2.55 -21.07 7.59
N LYS A 111 1.31 -20.66 7.28
CA LYS A 111 1.06 -19.66 6.24
C LYS A 111 1.49 -18.26 6.67
N ALA A 112 1.20 -17.86 7.91
CA ALA A 112 1.70 -16.61 8.47
C ALA A 112 3.24 -16.59 8.49
N ARG A 113 3.88 -17.71 8.84
CA ARG A 113 5.33 -17.86 8.85
C ARG A 113 5.92 -17.72 7.45
N LYS A 114 5.32 -18.32 6.41
CA LYS A 114 5.76 -18.13 5.01
C LYS A 114 5.87 -16.64 4.68
N TYR A 115 4.79 -15.88 4.86
CA TYR A 115 4.76 -14.46 4.52
C TYR A 115 5.65 -13.62 5.42
N PHE A 116 5.68 -13.91 6.72
CA PHE A 116 6.55 -13.20 7.66
C PHE A 116 8.03 -13.41 7.35
N ARG A 117 8.42 -14.63 6.96
CA ARG A 117 9.79 -14.88 6.50
C ARG A 117 10.13 -14.07 5.26
N GLN A 118 9.24 -14.03 4.26
CA GLN A 118 9.43 -13.25 3.04
C GLN A 118 9.53 -11.74 3.33
N LEU A 119 8.74 -11.24 4.29
CA LEU A 119 8.79 -9.86 4.76
C LEU A 119 10.16 -9.54 5.37
N ILE A 120 10.59 -10.35 6.34
CA ILE A 120 11.88 -10.19 7.02
C ILE A 120 13.04 -10.35 6.03
N HIS A 121 12.93 -11.23 5.02
CA HIS A 121 13.95 -11.41 3.99
C HIS A 121 14.14 -10.15 3.15
N GLY A 122 13.04 -9.57 2.63
CA GLY A 122 13.09 -8.32 1.87
C GLY A 122 13.62 -7.14 2.70
N LEU A 123 13.17 -7.02 3.95
CA LEU A 123 13.66 -5.98 4.87
C LEU A 123 15.13 -6.15 5.25
N SER A 124 15.59 -7.38 5.46
CA SER A 124 16.99 -7.67 5.75
C SER A 124 17.87 -7.20 4.60
N TYR A 125 17.51 -7.57 3.37
CA TYR A 125 18.21 -7.13 2.17
C TYR A 125 18.26 -5.60 2.06
N CYS A 126 17.12 -4.92 2.20
CA CYS A 126 17.06 -3.45 2.18
C CYS A 126 17.91 -2.80 3.27
N ASN A 127 17.91 -3.36 4.48
CA ASN A 127 18.73 -2.88 5.59
C ASN A 127 20.24 -2.96 5.30
N THR A 128 20.70 -3.97 4.55
CA THR A 128 22.11 -4.06 4.09
C THR A 128 22.48 -2.96 3.10
N LYS A 129 21.50 -2.41 2.39
CA LYS A 129 21.66 -1.29 1.44
C LYS A 129 21.43 0.08 2.10
N GLY A 130 21.26 0.12 3.43
CA GLY A 130 21.06 1.35 4.19
C GLY A 130 19.65 1.93 4.07
N VAL A 131 18.67 1.09 3.72
CA VAL A 131 17.28 1.50 3.45
C VAL A 131 16.38 0.93 4.52
N CYS A 132 15.51 1.78 5.06
CA CYS A 132 14.37 1.38 5.88
C CYS A 132 13.09 1.79 5.15
N HIS A 133 12.01 1.07 5.40
CA HIS A 133 10.73 1.28 4.75
C HIS A 133 9.92 2.39 5.41
N ARG A 134 9.89 2.50 6.75
CA ARG A 134 9.24 3.54 7.58
C ARG A 134 7.72 3.71 7.49
N ASP A 135 7.07 3.13 6.49
CA ASP A 135 5.59 3.13 6.34
C ASP A 135 5.06 1.71 6.07
N LEU A 136 5.58 0.70 6.79
CA LEU A 136 5.10 -0.68 6.60
C LEU A 136 3.66 -0.80 7.11
N LYS A 137 2.76 -1.19 6.20
CA LYS A 137 1.33 -1.35 6.45
C LYS A 137 0.71 -2.32 5.44
N PRO A 138 -0.51 -2.80 5.68
CA PRO A 138 -1.20 -3.78 4.82
C PRO A 138 -1.15 -3.45 3.33
N GLU A 139 -1.37 -2.19 2.99
CA GLU A 139 -1.49 -1.68 1.63
C GLU A 139 -0.16 -1.74 0.87
N ASN A 140 0.96 -1.82 1.60
CA ASN A 140 2.31 -1.90 1.04
C ASN A 140 2.82 -3.37 0.93
N LEU A 141 1.97 -4.35 1.25
CA LEU A 141 2.28 -5.77 1.16
C LEU A 141 1.43 -6.41 0.06
N LEU A 142 2.04 -6.59 -1.11
CA LEU A 142 1.39 -7.16 -2.29
C LEU A 142 1.75 -8.62 -2.47
N LEU A 143 0.94 -9.33 -3.25
CA LEU A 143 1.20 -10.70 -3.68
C LEU A 143 1.41 -10.75 -5.19
N ASP A 144 2.42 -11.47 -5.64
CA ASP A 144 2.56 -11.82 -7.05
C ASP A 144 1.60 -12.95 -7.46
N GLN A 145 1.70 -13.40 -8.71
CA GLN A 145 0.84 -14.45 -9.28
C GLN A 145 1.03 -15.82 -8.60
N ASN A 146 2.17 -16.03 -7.95
CA ASN A 146 2.54 -17.26 -7.25
C ASN A 146 2.25 -17.16 -5.74
N ALA A 147 1.52 -16.13 -5.32
CA ALA A 147 1.25 -15.83 -3.91
C ALA A 147 2.54 -15.70 -3.08
N ASN A 148 3.55 -15.05 -3.64
CA ASN A 148 4.73 -14.59 -2.92
C ASN A 148 4.62 -13.11 -2.60
N LEU A 149 5.08 -12.74 -1.41
CA LEU A 149 5.07 -11.38 -0.92
C LEU A 149 6.01 -10.50 -1.73
N LYS A 150 5.51 -9.33 -2.12
CA LYS A 150 6.25 -8.21 -2.70
C LYS A 150 5.99 -6.97 -1.85
N ILE A 151 7.03 -6.46 -1.19
CA ILE A 151 6.96 -5.21 -0.45
C ILE A 151 7.02 -4.06 -1.46
N SER A 152 5.94 -3.27 -1.54
CA SER A 152 5.83 -2.12 -2.43
C SER A 152 6.15 -0.82 -1.69
N ASP A 153 6.25 0.30 -2.42
CA ASP A 153 6.41 1.64 -1.86
C ASP A 153 7.65 1.86 -0.95
N PHE A 154 8.68 1.02 -1.10
CA PHE A 154 10.03 1.32 -0.64
C PHE A 154 10.51 2.64 -1.25
N GLY A 155 10.96 3.58 -0.42
CA GLY A 155 11.71 4.75 -0.90
C GLY A 155 10.91 6.00 -1.25
N LEU A 156 9.76 6.24 -0.60
CA LEU A 156 9.14 7.58 -0.48
C LEU A 156 8.60 7.84 0.94
N SER A 157 9.10 7.09 1.91
CA SER A 157 8.63 7.06 3.28
C SER A 157 9.70 7.60 4.23
N ALA A 158 10.96 7.75 3.78
CA ALA A 158 11.96 8.56 4.49
C ALA A 158 11.71 10.06 4.39
N LEU A 159 10.72 10.44 3.58
CA LEU A 159 10.14 11.77 3.46
C LEU A 159 9.61 12.36 4.79
N TYR A 160 9.52 11.56 5.85
CA TYR A 160 9.00 11.99 7.15
C TYR A 160 10.05 12.26 8.23
N THR A 161 11.35 12.28 7.88
CA THR A 161 12.36 12.81 8.82
C THR A 161 12.88 14.15 8.31
N GLY A 162 12.49 15.22 9.02
CA GLY A 162 13.22 16.48 8.98
C GLY A 162 14.70 16.20 9.27
N GLY A 163 15.59 16.73 8.44
CA GLY A 163 17.02 16.69 8.69
C GLY A 163 17.40 17.56 9.89
N ASP A 164 18.63 17.36 10.38
CA ASP A 164 19.31 18.01 11.51
C ASP A 164 19.40 19.56 11.48
N ASP A 165 18.65 20.23 10.61
CA ASP A 165 18.68 21.68 10.49
C ASP A 165 17.61 22.25 11.45
N GLY A 166 18.05 22.47 12.69
CA GLY A 166 17.23 22.98 13.77
C GLY A 166 16.53 24.28 13.41
N GLU A 167 15.27 24.18 12.97
CA GLU A 167 14.24 25.19 13.14
C GLU A 167 12.87 24.51 13.16
N THR A 168 12.26 24.55 14.35
CA THR A 168 10.87 24.29 14.68
C THR A 168 9.92 24.57 13.51
N ASN A 169 9.03 23.64 13.17
CA ASN A 169 7.59 23.87 12.95
C ASN A 169 6.95 22.67 12.22
N GLN A 170 6.19 21.84 12.96
CA GLN A 170 4.87 21.28 12.55
C GLN A 170 4.39 20.06 13.37
N ARG A 171 5.13 19.51 14.34
CA ARG A 171 4.74 18.50 15.36
C ARG A 171 4.17 17.14 14.93
N THR A 172 3.38 17.06 13.87
CA THR A 172 2.29 16.08 13.71
C THR A 172 1.52 16.29 12.39
N LEU A 173 1.78 17.35 11.59
CA LEU A 173 0.93 17.71 10.42
C LEU A 173 0.76 16.59 9.37
N LEU A 174 1.54 15.52 9.48
CA LEU A 174 1.45 14.29 8.71
C LEU A 174 1.62 13.03 9.58
N LEU A 175 1.17 12.94 10.84
CA LEU A 175 0.93 11.58 11.38
C LEU A 175 0.07 10.80 10.36
N HIS A 176 -0.86 11.54 9.77
CA HIS A 176 -1.91 11.16 8.87
C HIS A 176 -2.25 12.46 8.11
N THR A 177 -2.09 12.65 6.79
CA THR A 177 -2.44 13.98 6.24
C THR A 177 -3.89 14.38 6.51
N THR A 178 -4.82 13.43 6.76
CA THR A 178 -6.11 13.75 7.41
C THR A 178 -6.89 12.55 7.97
N CYS A 179 -6.34 11.33 8.01
CA CYS A 179 -6.79 10.11 8.73
C CYS A 179 -6.19 8.80 8.09
N GLY A 180 -4.87 8.58 8.13
CA GLY A 180 -4.27 7.24 7.99
C GLY A 180 -4.63 6.30 9.16
N THR A 181 -3.80 5.31 9.49
CA THR A 181 -4.09 4.30 10.53
C THR A 181 -2.84 4.13 11.41
N PRO A 182 -2.78 4.69 12.63
CA PRO A 182 -1.54 4.76 13.41
C PRO A 182 -1.17 3.41 14.04
N ASN A 183 -2.01 2.39 13.84
CA ASN A 183 -1.93 1.11 14.51
C ASN A 183 -0.65 0.31 14.18
N TYR A 184 0.05 0.66 13.10
CA TYR A 184 1.32 0.04 12.67
C TYR A 184 2.57 0.85 13.07
N VAL A 185 2.39 2.03 13.66
CA VAL A 185 3.46 2.98 13.97
C VAL A 185 4.10 2.64 15.32
N ALA A 186 5.43 2.71 15.39
CA ALA A 186 6.19 2.43 16.61
C ALA A 186 6.07 3.58 17.64
N PRO A 187 6.19 3.30 18.95
CA PRO A 187 6.06 4.30 20.00
C PRO A 187 6.96 5.52 19.81
N GLU A 188 8.22 5.29 19.45
CA GLU A 188 9.23 6.35 19.28
C GLU A 188 8.94 7.29 18.10
N VAL A 189 8.16 6.84 17.11
CA VAL A 189 7.74 7.67 15.98
C VAL A 189 6.68 8.69 16.42
N LEU A 190 5.91 8.37 17.47
CA LEU A 190 4.92 9.28 18.05
C LEU A 190 5.56 10.38 18.91
N GLU A 191 6.80 10.20 19.35
CA GLU A 191 7.48 11.11 20.27
C GLU A 191 8.17 12.31 19.60
N ASP A 192 8.22 12.34 18.26
CA ASP A 192 8.70 13.48 17.45
C ASP A 192 10.13 13.95 17.79
N LYS A 193 11.02 13.03 18.19
CA LYS A 193 12.43 13.30 18.58
C LYS A 193 13.47 12.70 17.61
N GLY A 194 13.04 12.30 16.42
CA GLY A 194 13.83 11.43 15.55
C GLY A 194 13.87 9.99 16.06
N TYR A 195 14.09 9.02 15.16
CA TYR A 195 14.04 7.60 15.51
C TYR A 195 14.92 6.74 14.58
N ASP A 196 15.26 5.53 15.04
CA ASP A 196 15.89 4.51 14.20
C ASP A 196 14.83 3.84 13.32
N GLY A 197 14.83 4.17 12.03
CA GLY A 197 13.88 3.62 11.06
C GLY A 197 13.92 2.10 10.95
N LYS A 198 15.06 1.45 11.21
CA LYS A 198 15.15 -0.02 11.19
C LYS A 198 14.38 -0.63 12.36
N LYS A 199 14.44 -0.01 13.53
CA LYS A 199 13.70 -0.46 14.72
C LYS A 199 12.21 -0.20 14.58
N ALA A 200 11.82 0.92 13.96
CA ALA A 200 10.43 1.22 13.65
C ALA A 200 9.83 0.19 12.67
N ASP A 201 10.56 -0.18 11.61
CA ASP A 201 10.09 -1.23 10.68
C ASP A 201 9.85 -2.57 11.37
N ILE A 202 10.70 -2.94 12.34
CA ILE A 202 10.54 -4.18 13.10
C ILE A 202 9.27 -4.16 13.94
N TRP A 203 8.94 -3.04 14.58
CA TRP A 203 7.66 -2.89 15.26
C TRP A 203 6.48 -3.11 14.31
N SER A 204 6.48 -2.44 13.15
CA SER A 204 5.43 -2.60 12.14
C SER A 204 5.32 -4.06 11.66
N CYS A 205 6.44 -4.77 11.51
CA CYS A 205 6.45 -6.21 11.22
C CYS A 205 5.76 -7.03 12.32
N GLY A 206 5.96 -6.68 13.59
CA GLY A 206 5.27 -7.32 14.71
C GLY A 206 3.76 -7.11 14.67
N VAL A 207 3.31 -5.89 14.36
CA VAL A 207 1.88 -5.59 14.17
C VAL A 207 1.33 -6.40 13.00
N ILE A 208 2.03 -6.44 11.86
CA ILE A 208 1.63 -7.24 10.69
C ILE A 208 1.50 -8.72 11.07
N LEU A 209 2.53 -9.31 11.70
CA LEU A 209 2.51 -10.71 12.13
C LEU A 209 1.35 -11.02 13.07
N TYR A 210 1.10 -10.12 14.03
CA TYR A 210 -0.04 -10.23 14.93
C TYR A 210 -1.34 -10.29 14.11
N VAL A 211 -1.55 -9.39 13.15
CA VAL A 211 -2.77 -9.40 12.33
C VAL A 211 -2.87 -10.67 11.48
N LEU A 212 -1.77 -11.16 10.91
CA LEU A 212 -1.77 -12.43 10.16
C LEU A 212 -2.32 -13.59 11.02
N LEU A 213 -1.95 -13.64 12.29
CA LEU A 213 -2.27 -14.74 13.21
C LEU A 213 -3.58 -14.53 13.99
N ALA A 214 -3.97 -13.28 14.26
CA ALA A 214 -5.14 -12.94 15.06
C ALA A 214 -6.37 -12.59 14.21
N GLY A 215 -6.17 -11.98 13.04
CA GLY A 215 -7.24 -11.40 12.22
C GLY A 215 -7.69 -10.00 12.67
N PHE A 216 -7.05 -9.45 13.70
CA PHE A 216 -7.33 -8.11 14.23
C PHE A 216 -6.05 -7.47 14.76
N LEU A 217 -6.10 -6.17 15.06
CA LEU A 217 -4.95 -5.37 15.47
C LEU A 217 -4.56 -5.62 16.94
N PRO A 218 -3.26 -5.58 17.29
CA PRO A 218 -2.80 -5.66 18.69
C PRO A 218 -3.16 -4.39 19.48
N PHE A 219 -3.18 -3.25 18.81
CA PHE A 219 -3.54 -1.95 19.36
C PHE A 219 -4.72 -1.40 18.58
N ASP A 220 -5.89 -1.32 19.20
CA ASP A 220 -7.10 -0.74 18.62
C ASP A 220 -7.92 -0.13 19.76
N GLU A 221 -8.29 1.14 19.61
CA GLU A 221 -9.09 1.88 20.60
C GLU A 221 -9.92 2.95 19.88
N LYS A 222 -11.12 3.22 20.41
CA LYS A 222 -12.03 4.22 19.82
C LYS A 222 -11.51 5.65 19.91
N LYS A 223 -10.69 5.95 20.93
CA LYS A 223 -10.12 7.27 21.15
C LYS A 223 -8.63 7.22 20.85
N MET A 224 -8.16 8.15 20.02
CA MET A 224 -6.74 8.24 19.65
C MET A 224 -5.81 8.39 20.85
N ALA A 225 -6.20 9.12 21.89
CA ALA A 225 -5.40 9.25 23.11
C ALA A 225 -5.20 7.91 23.84
N ASP A 226 -6.23 7.07 23.88
CA ASP A 226 -6.15 5.73 24.49
C ASP A 226 -5.32 4.80 23.62
N LEU A 227 -5.46 4.88 22.29
CA LEU A 227 -4.63 4.15 21.33
C LEU A 227 -3.15 4.47 21.51
N PHE A 228 -2.80 5.76 21.57
CA PHE A 228 -1.40 6.19 21.77
C PHE A 228 -0.85 5.75 23.10
N ARG A 229 -1.63 5.85 24.19
CA ARG A 229 -1.21 5.34 25.50
C ARG A 229 -0.92 3.82 25.44
N LYS A 230 -1.77 3.05 24.77
CA LYS A 230 -1.61 1.60 24.63
C LYS A 230 -0.37 1.23 23.80
N ILE A 231 -0.13 1.95 22.71
CA ILE A 231 1.07 1.82 21.87
C ILE A 231 2.32 2.16 22.70
N GLN A 232 2.33 3.30 23.38
CA GLN A 232 3.47 3.75 24.20
C GLN A 232 3.80 2.78 25.34
N ALA A 233 2.78 2.19 25.96
CA ALA A 233 2.95 1.17 26.99
C ALA A 233 3.29 -0.22 26.43
N ALA A 234 3.22 -0.42 25.10
CA ALA A 234 3.26 -1.72 24.44
C ALA A 234 2.32 -2.75 25.10
N GLU A 235 1.12 -2.32 25.46
CA GLU A 235 0.13 -3.17 26.12
C GLU A 235 -0.58 -4.07 25.09
N VAL A 236 0.04 -5.21 24.79
CA VAL A 236 -0.47 -6.21 23.85
C VAL A 236 -1.28 -7.28 24.59
N GLN A 237 -2.49 -7.53 24.11
CA GLN A 237 -3.30 -8.67 24.55
C GLN A 237 -3.10 -9.83 23.57
N TYR A 238 -2.75 -11.01 24.07
CA TYR A 238 -2.51 -12.17 23.21
C TYR A 238 -3.73 -13.10 23.19
N PRO A 239 -4.22 -13.51 22.01
CA PRO A 239 -5.29 -14.48 21.90
C PRO A 239 -4.93 -15.83 22.55
N ALA A 240 -5.95 -16.56 23.02
CA ALA A 240 -5.78 -17.87 23.63
C ALA A 240 -5.13 -18.89 22.68
N TRP A 241 -5.37 -18.75 21.37
CA TRP A 241 -4.82 -19.64 20.34
C TRP A 241 -3.39 -19.32 19.90
N PHE A 242 -2.76 -18.28 20.44
CA PHE A 242 -1.33 -18.06 20.19
C PHE A 242 -0.51 -19.06 20.98
N SER A 243 0.42 -19.72 20.30
CA SER A 243 1.41 -20.58 20.95
C SER A 243 2.38 -19.73 21.77
N ASP A 244 3.07 -20.37 22.72
CA ASP A 244 4.08 -19.69 23.53
C ASP A 244 5.23 -19.15 22.66
N ASP A 245 5.60 -19.87 21.60
CA ASP A 245 6.59 -19.42 20.61
C ASP A 245 6.17 -18.13 19.90
N VAL A 246 4.88 -18.00 19.54
CA VAL A 246 4.34 -16.77 18.93
C VAL A 246 4.37 -15.62 19.93
N ARG A 247 3.95 -15.87 21.18
CA ARG A 247 3.93 -14.85 22.24
C ARG A 247 5.34 -14.36 22.57
N ASP A 248 6.30 -15.26 22.63
CA ASP A 248 7.71 -14.94 22.88
C ASP A 248 8.29 -14.09 21.74
N LEU A 249 8.07 -14.49 20.48
CA LEU A 249 8.52 -13.71 19.32
C LEU A 249 7.90 -12.31 19.29
N LEU A 250 6.57 -12.23 19.42
CA LEU A 250 5.86 -10.96 19.40
C LEU A 250 6.23 -10.08 20.60
N GLY A 251 6.46 -10.65 21.78
CA GLY A 251 6.93 -9.91 22.96
C GLY A 251 8.28 -9.24 22.73
N LYS A 252 9.21 -9.93 22.04
CA LYS A 252 10.52 -9.39 21.67
C LYS A 252 10.44 -8.32 20.56
N ILE A 253 9.50 -8.44 19.63
CA ILE A 253 9.30 -7.49 18.52
C ILE A 253 8.53 -6.25 18.96
N LEU A 254 7.43 -6.42 19.72
CA LEU A 254 6.56 -5.35 20.19
C LEU A 254 7.04 -4.81 21.56
N THR A 255 8.36 -4.64 21.70
CA THR A 255 8.97 -3.99 22.85
C THR A 255 8.97 -2.48 22.65
N ALA A 256 8.45 -1.72 23.62
CA ALA A 256 8.32 -0.27 23.51
C ALA A 256 9.67 0.43 23.31
N ASP A 257 10.67 0.08 24.13
CA ASP A 257 12.03 0.61 24.01
C ASP A 257 12.74 0.02 22.78
N PRO A 258 13.09 0.85 21.76
CA PRO A 258 13.75 0.38 20.55
C PRO A 258 15.15 -0.22 20.81
N GLY A 259 15.81 0.15 21.91
CA GLY A 259 17.10 -0.40 22.32
C GLY A 259 17.01 -1.88 22.73
N ASN A 260 15.90 -2.25 23.38
CA ASN A 260 15.62 -3.62 23.82
C ASN A 260 14.81 -4.44 22.79
N ARG A 261 14.25 -3.78 21.77
CA ARG A 261 13.49 -4.42 20.69
C ARG A 261 14.37 -5.34 19.86
N ALA A 262 13.85 -6.51 19.52
CA ALA A 262 14.55 -7.47 18.67
C ALA A 262 15.01 -6.85 17.34
N ASN A 263 16.15 -7.30 16.84
CA ASN A 263 16.64 -6.99 15.50
C ASN A 263 16.36 -8.15 14.53
N ILE A 264 16.61 -7.94 13.23
CA ILE A 264 16.36 -8.95 12.19
C ILE A 264 17.09 -10.27 12.46
N SER A 265 18.36 -10.22 12.92
CA SER A 265 19.14 -11.42 13.19
C SER A 265 18.51 -12.24 14.32
N GLU A 266 18.05 -11.58 15.37
CA GLU A 266 17.37 -12.24 16.49
C GLU A 266 16.04 -12.87 16.07
N ILE A 267 15.28 -12.18 15.20
CA ILE A 267 14.05 -12.72 14.61
C ILE A 267 14.35 -13.96 13.75
N GLN A 268 15.37 -13.90 12.90
CA GLN A 268 15.74 -15.00 12.00
C GLN A 268 16.25 -16.24 12.74
N GLN A 269 16.75 -16.08 13.96
CA GLN A 269 17.20 -17.18 14.83
C GLN A 269 16.08 -17.72 15.75
N HIS A 270 14.92 -17.07 15.77
CA HIS A 270 13.82 -17.44 16.65
C HIS A 270 13.24 -18.82 16.31
N GLN A 271 12.83 -19.59 17.31
CA GLN A 271 12.28 -20.94 17.11
C GLN A 271 11.02 -20.93 16.23
N TRP A 272 10.09 -20.01 16.51
CA TRP A 272 8.91 -19.82 15.65
C TRP A 272 9.28 -19.51 14.19
N TYR A 273 10.30 -18.67 13.97
CA TYR A 273 10.72 -18.26 12.64
C TYR A 273 11.41 -19.40 11.88
N THR A 274 12.17 -20.27 12.55
CA THR A 274 12.97 -21.35 11.93
C THR A 274 12.21 -22.68 11.82
N LYS A 275 11.02 -22.80 12.42
CA LYS A 275 10.22 -24.01 12.42
C LYS A 275 9.85 -24.48 11.01
N GLY A 276 10.26 -25.70 10.64
CA GLY A 276 10.04 -26.25 9.31
C GLY A 276 10.98 -25.71 8.23
N GLY A 277 12.18 -25.24 8.60
CA GLY A 277 13.23 -24.78 7.67
C GLY A 277 13.39 -23.26 7.63
N THR A 278 14.44 -22.77 6.98
CA THR A 278 14.65 -21.34 6.71
C THR A 278 14.36 -21.04 5.24
N LEU A 279 13.91 -19.81 4.92
CA LEU A 279 13.81 -19.42 3.52
C LEU A 279 15.19 -19.49 2.86
N THR A 280 15.34 -20.32 1.84
CA THR A 280 16.48 -20.28 0.94
C THR A 280 16.16 -19.40 -0.27
N ASN A 281 17.17 -18.96 -1.02
CA ASN A 281 16.93 -18.27 -2.29
C ASN A 281 16.25 -19.17 -3.34
N GLU A 282 16.26 -20.50 -3.14
CA GLU A 282 15.66 -21.50 -4.01
C GLU A 282 14.15 -21.65 -3.78
N ASP A 283 13.66 -21.32 -2.59
CA ASP A 283 12.22 -21.39 -2.23
C ASP A 283 11.35 -20.39 -3.05
N HIS A 284 11.97 -19.43 -3.75
CA HIS A 284 11.29 -18.52 -4.67
C HIS A 284 11.08 -19.10 -6.07
N LEU A 285 11.76 -20.21 -6.41
CA LEU A 285 11.76 -20.84 -7.73
C LEU A 285 10.89 -22.11 -7.79
N GLU A 286 10.56 -22.74 -6.66
CA GLU A 286 9.79 -24.00 -6.64
C GLU A 286 8.32 -23.89 -7.11
N GLY A 287 7.88 -22.72 -7.59
CA GLY A 287 6.59 -22.56 -8.27
C GLY A 287 6.60 -22.84 -9.77
N SER A 288 7.76 -23.08 -10.40
CA SER A 288 7.87 -23.06 -11.88
C SER A 288 8.46 -24.31 -12.56
N GLU A 289 8.76 -25.42 -11.87
CA GLU A 289 9.35 -26.58 -12.54
C GLU A 289 8.46 -27.83 -12.53
N GLY A 290 7.51 -27.85 -13.44
CA GLY A 290 7.00 -29.09 -14.01
C GLY A 290 7.83 -29.45 -15.24
N ARG A 291 8.73 -30.44 -15.09
CA ARG A 291 9.35 -31.27 -16.14
C ARG A 291 9.96 -30.53 -17.35
N GLU A 292 11.28 -30.56 -17.46
CA GLU A 292 11.91 -31.13 -18.66
C GLU A 292 13.39 -31.47 -18.43
N GLU A 293 13.87 -32.35 -19.29
CA GLU A 293 15.01 -33.24 -19.11
C GLU A 293 16.36 -32.59 -19.40
N GLY A 294 17.42 -33.24 -18.89
CA GLY A 294 18.78 -32.76 -18.85
C GLY A 294 19.45 -32.53 -20.21
N GLY A 295 20.41 -31.60 -20.20
CA GLY A 295 21.36 -31.43 -21.29
C GLY A 295 22.44 -30.38 -21.02
N GLY A 296 23.66 -30.85 -20.68
CA GLY A 296 24.90 -30.32 -21.26
C GLY A 296 25.62 -29.17 -20.55
N GLU A 297 26.79 -29.50 -20.00
CA GLU A 297 27.87 -28.63 -19.52
C GLU A 297 28.41 -27.62 -20.55
N LEU A 298 29.16 -26.62 -20.01
CA LEU A 298 30.40 -25.94 -20.47
C LEU A 298 30.30 -24.44 -20.06
N GLY A 299 31.23 -23.74 -19.41
CA GLY A 299 32.65 -23.93 -19.09
C GLY A 299 33.37 -22.57 -19.22
N ALA A 300 34.13 -22.16 -18.19
CA ALA A 300 35.17 -21.11 -18.14
C ALA A 300 34.77 -19.63 -18.39
N GLY A 301 35.07 -18.66 -17.51
CA GLY A 301 36.38 -18.04 -17.23
C GLY A 301 36.25 -16.53 -17.55
N GLY A 302 36.85 -15.51 -16.95
CA GLY A 302 37.92 -15.30 -15.98
C GLY A 302 38.45 -13.87 -16.21
N GLY A 303 38.80 -13.13 -15.14
CA GLY A 303 39.57 -11.86 -15.16
C GLY A 303 38.77 -10.60 -15.56
N GLY A 304 38.91 -9.43 -14.95
CA GLY A 304 39.98 -8.84 -14.14
C GLY A 304 40.28 -7.44 -14.70
N GLY A 305 40.42 -6.41 -13.86
CA GLY A 305 40.96 -5.11 -14.29
C GLY A 305 40.42 -3.87 -13.56
N GLU A 306 41.09 -3.52 -12.46
CA GLU A 306 41.03 -2.19 -11.82
C GLU A 306 41.77 -1.12 -12.63
N GLY A 307 41.47 0.16 -12.39
CA GLY A 307 42.36 1.26 -12.74
C GLY A 307 41.80 2.67 -12.55
N GLY A 308 42.29 3.36 -11.51
CA GLY A 308 42.53 4.82 -11.39
C GLY A 308 41.33 5.78 -11.48
N GLY A 309 41.12 6.77 -10.63
CA GLY A 309 42.05 7.63 -9.88
C GLY A 309 41.78 9.09 -10.28
N GLY A 310 41.63 10.02 -9.32
CA GLY A 310 41.68 11.46 -9.61
C GLY A 310 40.72 12.34 -8.79
N ALA A 311 41.30 13.16 -7.91
CA ALA A 311 40.66 14.14 -7.03
C ALA A 311 40.71 15.58 -7.61
N GLY A 312 39.98 16.51 -6.97
CA GLY A 312 40.03 17.98 -7.14
C GLY A 312 38.61 18.55 -7.10
N ASP A 313 38.07 19.24 -6.08
CA ASP A 313 38.49 20.30 -5.14
C ASP A 313 37.96 21.71 -5.53
N VAL A 314 37.50 22.41 -4.47
CA VAL A 314 37.18 23.83 -4.19
C VAL A 314 36.05 24.61 -4.91
N GLY A 315 35.22 25.21 -4.03
CA GLY A 315 34.79 26.63 -4.10
C GLY A 315 33.30 26.81 -4.38
N GLY A 316 32.49 27.56 -3.63
CA GLY A 316 32.67 28.56 -2.58
C GLY A 316 31.44 29.50 -2.67
N GLY A 317 30.98 30.07 -1.55
CA GLY A 317 29.99 31.17 -1.58
C GLY A 317 28.87 31.08 -0.54
N ALA A 318 29.07 31.77 0.58
CA ALA A 318 28.02 32.24 1.47
C ALA A 318 27.34 33.49 0.87
N ASP A 319 26.07 33.73 1.14
CA ASP A 319 25.63 34.91 1.92
C ASP A 319 24.11 34.87 2.23
N ALA A 320 23.76 35.56 3.31
CA ALA A 320 22.49 35.63 4.01
C ALA A 320 21.44 36.57 3.39
N GLY A 321 20.17 36.36 3.75
CA GLY A 321 19.09 37.30 3.44
C GLY A 321 17.73 36.89 4.02
N VAL A 322 17.37 37.49 5.15
CA VAL A 322 16.07 37.49 5.87
C VAL A 322 15.76 38.98 6.16
N PRO A 323 14.54 39.46 6.50
CA PRO A 323 13.20 38.84 6.64
C PRO A 323 12.04 39.59 5.93
N GLY A 324 10.84 38.97 5.98
CA GLY A 324 9.66 39.71 6.47
C GLY A 324 8.35 39.52 5.70
N GLY A 325 7.28 39.15 6.41
CA GLY A 325 5.90 39.35 5.92
C GLY A 325 4.83 38.43 6.51
N LYS A 326 4.06 38.94 7.48
CA LYS A 326 2.87 38.34 8.11
C LYS A 326 1.72 38.12 7.12
N GLY A 327 0.87 37.11 7.36
CA GLY A 327 -0.44 37.00 6.73
C GLY A 327 -1.26 35.81 7.21
N ASP A 328 -2.31 36.10 7.97
CA ASP A 328 -3.27 35.21 8.63
C ASP A 328 -4.44 34.79 7.70
N LYS A 329 -5.20 33.77 8.14
CA LYS A 329 -6.60 33.39 7.81
C LYS A 329 -6.90 32.28 6.79
N GLY A 330 -7.66 31.29 7.27
CA GLY A 330 -8.82 30.73 6.57
C GLY A 330 -8.72 29.27 6.14
N GLY A 331 -9.08 28.35 7.04
CA GLY A 331 -9.29 26.94 6.71
C GLY A 331 -10.53 26.73 5.84
N ALA A 332 -10.32 26.22 4.63
CA ALA A 332 -11.35 25.66 3.77
C ALA A 332 -10.98 24.21 3.46
N ALA A 333 -11.85 23.27 3.83
CA ALA A 333 -11.71 21.86 3.49
C ALA A 333 -11.86 21.70 1.96
N ALA A 334 -10.75 21.38 1.29
CA ALA A 334 -10.71 21.27 -0.16
C ALA A 334 -11.08 19.84 -0.60
N PHE A 335 -12.28 19.70 -1.17
CA PHE A 335 -12.66 18.55 -1.99
C PHE A 335 -11.79 18.53 -3.25
N VAL A 336 -10.92 17.52 -3.40
CA VAL A 336 -10.14 17.33 -4.63
C VAL A 336 -10.93 16.47 -5.61
N ASN A 337 -11.25 17.05 -6.76
CA ASN A 337 -11.98 16.44 -7.87
C ASN A 337 -11.15 15.34 -8.55
N ASP A 338 -11.83 14.27 -8.99
CA ASP A 338 -11.20 13.17 -9.73
C ASP A 338 -12.20 12.46 -10.64
N ASP A 339 -11.89 12.46 -11.93
CA ASP A 339 -12.56 11.73 -13.00
C ASP A 339 -11.64 10.70 -13.67
N ASP A 340 -12.31 9.61 -14.05
CA ASP A 340 -11.99 8.48 -14.92
C ASP A 340 -10.85 7.50 -14.59
N ALA A 341 -11.29 6.29 -14.22
CA ALA A 341 -10.54 5.05 -14.40
C ALA A 341 -11.52 3.88 -14.69
N GLN A 342 -11.66 3.53 -15.96
CA GLN A 342 -12.15 2.23 -16.44
C GLN A 342 -11.09 1.13 -16.20
N ASN A 343 -11.54 -0.13 -16.34
CA ASN A 343 -11.13 -1.36 -15.66
C ASN A 343 -10.29 -2.34 -16.52
N SER A 344 -9.55 -3.27 -15.88
CA SER A 344 -9.59 -4.75 -16.15
C SER A 344 -8.57 -5.56 -15.30
N MET A 345 -8.87 -6.87 -15.20
CA MET A 345 -8.63 -7.89 -14.14
C MET A 345 -7.30 -8.69 -14.14
N VAL A 346 -6.99 -9.39 -13.02
CA VAL A 346 -6.64 -10.84 -12.90
C VAL A 346 -7.02 -11.37 -11.50
N ARG A 347 -7.84 -12.44 -11.34
CA ARG A 347 -7.93 -13.29 -10.11
C ARG A 347 -8.55 -14.68 -10.36
N THR A 348 -8.04 -15.69 -9.65
CA THR A 348 -8.52 -17.10 -9.55
C THR A 348 -9.55 -17.33 -8.41
N GLN A 349 -10.16 -18.52 -8.39
CA GLN A 349 -11.39 -18.93 -7.67
C GLN A 349 -11.21 -19.30 -6.18
N SER A 350 -12.14 -18.81 -5.33
CA SER A 350 -12.80 -19.43 -4.16
C SER A 350 -13.29 -18.35 -3.18
N GLU A 351 -14.29 -18.69 -2.37
CA GLU A 351 -15.45 -17.90 -1.91
C GLU A 351 -15.21 -16.70 -0.97
N ALA A 352 -16.27 -15.88 -0.83
CA ALA A 352 -16.45 -14.72 0.07
C ALA A 352 -15.29 -13.70 0.12
N LYS A 353 -15.14 -12.96 -0.98
CA LYS A 353 -14.00 -12.07 -1.27
C LYS A 353 -14.32 -10.63 -0.84
N VAL A 354 -13.57 -10.06 0.10
CA VAL A 354 -13.38 -8.60 0.08
C VAL A 354 -12.51 -8.30 -1.14
N LYS A 355 -13.20 -7.96 -2.23
CA LYS A 355 -12.60 -7.54 -3.48
C LYS A 355 -12.36 -6.03 -3.38
N ARG A 356 -11.27 -5.55 -3.98
CA ARG A 356 -11.03 -4.10 -4.19
C ARG A 356 -12.22 -3.41 -4.88
N VAL A 357 -13.02 -4.20 -5.60
CA VAL A 357 -14.21 -3.83 -6.35
C VAL A 357 -15.27 -4.94 -6.19
N PHE A 358 -16.45 -4.59 -5.69
CA PHE A 358 -17.65 -5.44 -5.62
C PHE A 358 -18.68 -4.98 -6.64
N GLN A 359 -19.37 -5.90 -7.31
CA GLN A 359 -20.36 -5.59 -8.32
C GLN A 359 -21.66 -6.35 -8.06
N PHE A 360 -22.78 -5.68 -8.28
CA PHE A 360 -24.11 -6.28 -8.21
C PHE A 360 -25.07 -5.61 -9.19
N ILE A 361 -26.12 -6.34 -9.57
CA ILE A 361 -27.26 -5.85 -10.33
C ILE A 361 -28.33 -5.37 -9.35
N ALA A 362 -28.89 -4.21 -9.66
CA ALA A 362 -30.09 -3.70 -9.04
C ALA A 362 -31.08 -3.26 -10.12
N ARG A 363 -32.37 -3.47 -9.84
CA ARG A 363 -33.49 -3.02 -10.69
C ARG A 363 -33.96 -1.62 -10.31
N GLY A 364 -34.44 -0.90 -11.32
CA GLY A 364 -35.07 0.39 -11.21
C GLY A 364 -34.30 1.49 -11.96
N PRO A 365 -34.94 2.67 -12.09
CA PRO A 365 -34.32 3.83 -12.71
C PRO A 365 -33.01 4.19 -12.00
N SER A 366 -31.98 4.43 -12.80
CA SER A 366 -30.62 4.65 -12.30
C SER A 366 -30.54 5.83 -11.31
N THR A 367 -31.33 6.89 -11.54
CA THR A 367 -31.44 8.07 -10.66
C THR A 367 -32.08 7.73 -9.32
N THR A 368 -33.13 6.92 -9.30
CA THR A 368 -33.76 6.43 -8.07
C THR A 368 -32.81 5.53 -7.31
N LEU A 369 -32.10 4.63 -8.00
CA LEU A 369 -31.10 3.77 -7.40
C LEU A 369 -29.96 4.57 -6.77
N LEU A 370 -29.45 5.61 -7.45
CA LEU A 370 -28.43 6.50 -6.92
C LEU A 370 -28.89 7.20 -5.63
N GLN A 371 -30.16 7.62 -5.56
CA GLN A 371 -30.77 8.20 -4.35
C GLN A 371 -30.88 7.17 -3.22
N THR A 372 -31.35 5.95 -3.52
CA THR A 372 -31.46 4.87 -2.53
C THR A 372 -30.09 4.51 -1.93
N LEU A 373 -29.07 4.35 -2.77
CA LEU A 373 -27.70 4.07 -2.34
C LEU A 373 -27.14 5.20 -1.48
N SER A 374 -27.40 6.46 -1.85
CA SER A 374 -27.00 7.63 -1.06
C SER A 374 -27.63 7.61 0.32
N GLY A 375 -28.95 7.39 0.42
CA GLY A 375 -29.65 7.32 1.70
C GLY A 375 -29.16 6.18 2.61
N HIS A 376 -28.80 5.02 2.05
CA HIS A 376 -28.18 3.94 2.83
C HIS A 376 -26.82 4.33 3.40
N LEU A 377 -25.97 4.98 2.58
CA LEU A 377 -24.65 5.41 3.00
C LEU A 377 -24.72 6.54 4.04
N GLU A 378 -25.62 7.52 3.88
CA GLU A 378 -25.90 8.55 4.90
C GLU A 378 -26.39 7.91 6.21
N GLY A 379 -27.27 6.90 6.11
CA GLY A 379 -27.74 6.13 7.27
C GLY A 379 -26.66 5.31 7.99
N MET A 380 -25.51 5.09 7.35
CA MET A 380 -24.31 4.51 7.96
C MET A 380 -23.39 5.59 8.56
N GLY A 381 -23.74 6.87 8.46
CA GLY A 381 -22.94 8.00 8.92
C GLY A 381 -21.83 8.39 7.95
N CYS A 382 -22.02 8.16 6.64
CA CYS A 382 -21.07 8.62 5.63
C CYS A 382 -21.34 10.07 5.22
N GLU A 383 -20.28 10.83 5.00
CA GLU A 383 -20.31 12.09 4.25
C GLU A 383 -20.20 11.79 2.75
N LEU A 384 -21.11 12.35 1.94
CA LEU A 384 -21.24 12.01 0.53
C LEU A 384 -20.94 13.18 -0.40
N LYS A 385 -20.39 12.86 -1.57
CA LYS A 385 -20.40 13.69 -2.76
C LYS A 385 -20.96 12.88 -3.92
N VAL A 386 -22.17 13.24 -4.34
CA VAL A 386 -22.91 12.60 -5.43
C VAL A 386 -22.65 13.36 -6.74
N TYR A 387 -22.44 12.63 -7.82
CA TYR A 387 -22.24 13.15 -9.17
C TYR A 387 -23.33 12.52 -10.05
N ASP A 388 -24.46 13.21 -10.19
CA ASP A 388 -25.64 12.68 -10.90
C ASP A 388 -25.34 12.40 -12.37
N GLU A 389 -24.67 13.32 -13.08
CA GLU A 389 -24.31 13.14 -14.50
C GLU A 389 -23.38 11.95 -14.73
N ALA A 390 -22.50 11.68 -13.77
CA ALA A 390 -21.55 10.56 -13.83
C ALA A 390 -22.10 9.29 -13.14
N MET A 391 -23.32 9.32 -12.62
CA MET A 391 -23.96 8.21 -11.89
C MET A 391 -23.07 7.61 -10.79
N LYS A 392 -22.45 8.49 -9.99
CA LYS A 392 -21.36 8.13 -9.09
C LYS A 392 -21.53 8.74 -7.71
N ILE A 393 -21.19 7.98 -6.66
CA ILE A 393 -21.17 8.44 -5.27
C ILE A 393 -19.76 8.26 -4.73
N LYS A 394 -19.17 9.32 -4.17
CA LYS A 394 -17.99 9.21 -3.32
C LYS A 394 -18.43 9.38 -1.88
N ALA A 395 -18.16 8.39 -1.04
CA ALA A 395 -18.54 8.36 0.36
C ALA A 395 -17.29 8.29 1.24
N CYS A 396 -17.29 9.02 2.35
CA CYS A 396 -16.27 8.92 3.39
C CYS A 396 -16.93 8.68 4.75
N ARG A 397 -16.36 7.80 5.58
CA ARG A 397 -16.84 7.54 6.95
C ARG A 397 -15.68 7.63 7.92
N LEU A 398 -15.86 8.38 9.01
CA LEU A 398 -14.93 8.35 10.13
C LEU A 398 -15.19 7.09 10.96
N THR A 399 -14.15 6.31 11.19
CA THR A 399 -14.17 5.06 11.96
C THR A 399 -13.28 5.20 13.20
N GLY A 400 -13.20 4.14 14.02
CA GLY A 400 -12.33 4.11 15.18
C GLY A 400 -10.84 4.25 14.85
N SER A 401 -10.41 3.82 13.66
CA SER A 401 -8.99 3.79 13.26
C SER A 401 -8.62 4.78 12.15
N GLY A 402 -9.55 5.64 11.73
CA GLY A 402 -9.33 6.64 10.68
C GLY A 402 -10.52 6.80 9.74
N MET A 403 -10.33 7.50 8.63
CA MET A 403 -11.36 7.77 7.64
C MET A 403 -11.24 6.70 6.56
N ILE A 404 -12.34 6.03 6.27
CA ILE A 404 -12.46 5.14 5.13
C ILE A 404 -13.20 5.86 4.00
N GLY A 405 -12.73 5.67 2.77
CA GLY A 405 -13.35 6.16 1.55
C GLY A 405 -13.89 5.00 0.73
N VAL A 406 -15.06 5.19 0.12
CA VAL A 406 -15.72 4.22 -0.74
C VAL A 406 -16.30 4.95 -1.95
N VAL A 407 -16.23 4.33 -3.12
CA VAL A 407 -16.79 4.91 -4.35
C VAL A 407 -17.81 3.92 -4.92
N LEU A 408 -19.03 4.38 -5.18
CA LEU A 408 -20.04 3.61 -5.88
C LEU A 408 -20.22 4.19 -7.28
N GLN A 409 -20.24 3.33 -8.28
CA GLN A 409 -20.48 3.68 -9.68
C GLN A 409 -21.69 2.89 -10.19
N VAL A 410 -22.72 3.58 -10.64
CA VAL A 410 -23.92 2.98 -11.23
C VAL A 410 -23.79 3.06 -12.75
N ASN A 411 -23.92 1.92 -13.42
CA ASN A 411 -23.86 1.81 -14.87
C ASN A 411 -25.16 1.21 -15.38
N VAL A 412 -25.86 1.90 -16.28
CA VAL A 412 -27.10 1.40 -16.88
C VAL A 412 -26.77 0.28 -17.87
N MET A 413 -27.50 -0.83 -17.79
CA MET A 413 -27.35 -1.98 -18.67
C MET A 413 -28.48 -1.98 -19.72
N GLY A 414 -28.13 -1.68 -20.99
CA GLY A 414 -29.06 -1.70 -22.13
C GLY A 414 -29.85 -0.39 -22.31
N GLU A 415 -30.13 -0.03 -23.56
CA GLU A 415 -30.90 1.20 -23.90
C GLU A 415 -32.42 0.98 -23.91
N ASP A 416 -32.91 -0.28 -23.88
CA ASP A 416 -34.32 -0.64 -24.17
C ASP A 416 -35.08 -1.38 -23.03
N ILE A 417 -34.60 -1.37 -21.78
CA ILE A 417 -35.30 -2.06 -20.68
C ILE A 417 -36.25 -1.08 -19.98
N GLU A 418 -37.57 -1.22 -20.20
CA GLU A 418 -38.64 -0.37 -19.63
C GLU A 418 -38.64 -0.31 -18.08
N ASP A 419 -37.97 -1.25 -17.40
CA ASP A 419 -37.85 -1.31 -15.93
C ASP A 419 -36.49 -0.85 -15.36
N GLY A 420 -35.51 -0.55 -16.22
CA GLY A 420 -34.16 -0.11 -15.86
C GLY A 420 -33.35 -1.14 -15.07
N THR A 421 -32.29 -1.71 -15.65
CA THR A 421 -31.34 -2.57 -14.93
C THR A 421 -30.00 -1.85 -14.81
N CYS A 422 -29.45 -1.79 -13.61
CA CYS A 422 -28.19 -1.12 -13.34
C CYS A 422 -27.18 -2.08 -12.73
N MET A 423 -25.95 -2.03 -13.23
CA MET A 423 -24.79 -2.61 -12.56
C MET A 423 -24.18 -1.57 -11.63
N VAL A 424 -24.17 -1.87 -10.34
CA VAL A 424 -23.53 -1.05 -9.32
C VAL A 424 -22.19 -1.65 -8.97
N GLU A 425 -21.16 -0.80 -8.97
CA GLU A 425 -19.81 -1.16 -8.63
C GLU A 425 -19.33 -0.38 -7.40
N VAL A 426 -18.97 -1.09 -6.33
CA VAL A 426 -18.46 -0.54 -5.08
C VAL A 426 -16.94 -0.74 -5.04
N ARG A 427 -16.18 0.35 -5.02
CA ARG A 427 -14.71 0.35 -4.95
C ARG A 427 -14.22 0.86 -3.59
N ARG A 428 -13.18 0.21 -3.06
CA ARG A 428 -12.43 0.72 -1.91
C ARG A 428 -11.64 1.97 -2.31
N GLY A 429 -11.78 3.03 -1.53
CA GLY A 429 -10.95 4.25 -1.59
C GLY A 429 -9.76 4.17 -0.63
N LYS A 430 -9.43 5.29 0.03
CA LYS A 430 -8.37 5.34 1.06
C LYS A 430 -8.90 4.85 2.41
N GLY A 431 -8.01 4.35 3.28
CA GLY A 431 -8.34 3.99 4.67
C GLY A 431 -8.04 2.53 5.01
N ASP A 432 -8.10 2.23 6.31
CA ASP A 432 -7.78 0.91 6.87
C ASP A 432 -8.61 -0.21 6.26
N LEU A 433 -7.95 -1.32 5.96
CA LEU A 433 -8.58 -2.44 5.26
C LEU A 433 -9.54 -3.24 6.17
N LEU A 434 -9.25 -3.36 7.48
CA LEU A 434 -10.14 -4.06 8.41
C LEU A 434 -11.41 -3.24 8.64
N GLU A 435 -11.29 -1.92 8.80
CA GLU A 435 -12.46 -1.03 8.86
C GLU A 435 -13.25 -1.02 7.56
N TYR A 436 -12.58 -1.03 6.41
CA TYR A 436 -13.28 -1.20 5.13
C TYR A 436 -14.02 -2.53 5.09
N SER A 437 -13.43 -3.63 5.56
CA SER A 437 -14.11 -4.93 5.62
C SER A 437 -15.34 -4.90 6.52
N LYS A 438 -15.25 -4.27 7.70
CA LYS A 438 -16.39 -4.09 8.61
C LYS A 438 -17.50 -3.28 7.95
N PHE A 439 -17.14 -2.13 7.37
CA PHE A 439 -18.05 -1.26 6.63
C PHE A 439 -18.72 -1.99 5.48
N TYR A 440 -17.93 -2.71 4.68
CA TYR A 440 -18.39 -3.45 3.52
C TYR A 440 -19.41 -4.51 3.93
N LYS A 441 -19.14 -5.25 5.01
CA LYS A 441 -20.07 -6.23 5.57
C LYS A 441 -21.39 -5.59 6.00
N GLU A 442 -21.34 -4.48 6.74
CA GLU A 442 -22.53 -3.72 7.14
C GLU A 442 -23.33 -3.23 5.91
N LEU A 443 -22.64 -2.70 4.90
CA LEU A 443 -23.26 -2.22 3.67
C LEU A 443 -23.95 -3.35 2.91
N THR A 444 -23.27 -4.47 2.64
CA THR A 444 -23.80 -5.53 1.79
C THR A 444 -24.78 -6.45 2.49
N GLU A 445 -24.53 -6.82 3.74
CA GLU A 445 -25.35 -7.79 4.47
C GLU A 445 -26.55 -7.15 5.17
N GLU A 446 -26.46 -5.86 5.54
CA GLU A 446 -27.53 -5.18 6.26
C GLU A 446 -28.27 -4.16 5.39
N LYS A 447 -27.55 -3.20 4.80
CA LYS A 447 -28.20 -2.05 4.14
C LYS A 447 -28.70 -2.38 2.73
N LEU A 448 -27.90 -3.07 1.93
CA LEU A 448 -28.19 -3.34 0.53
C LEU A 448 -28.92 -4.67 0.28
N LYS A 449 -29.27 -5.42 1.33
CA LYS A 449 -29.92 -6.73 1.19
C LYS A 449 -31.22 -6.71 0.36
N GLY A 450 -31.97 -5.61 0.41
CA GLY A 450 -33.20 -5.42 -0.39
C GLY A 450 -33.00 -4.71 -1.73
N VAL A 451 -31.77 -4.27 -2.02
CA VAL A 451 -31.39 -3.55 -3.25
C VAL A 451 -30.65 -4.47 -4.21
N ILE A 452 -29.84 -5.38 -3.68
CA ILE A 452 -29.11 -6.39 -4.44
C ILE A 452 -30.10 -7.41 -4.97
N GLU A 453 -30.25 -7.47 -6.29
CA GLU A 453 -31.03 -8.51 -6.95
C GLU A 453 -30.16 -9.71 -7.28
N GLU A 454 -29.03 -9.44 -7.92
CA GLU A 454 -28.05 -10.45 -8.28
C GLU A 454 -26.66 -9.89 -7.98
N VAL A 455 -25.84 -10.66 -7.28
CA VAL A 455 -24.42 -10.34 -7.18
C VAL A 455 -23.80 -10.76 -8.51
N ILE A 456 -23.19 -9.82 -9.24
CA ILE A 456 -22.50 -10.18 -10.46
C ILE A 456 -21.20 -10.86 -10.07
N GLU A 457 -21.24 -12.19 -10.10
CA GLU A 457 -20.06 -13.01 -10.21
C GLU A 457 -19.75 -13.14 -11.70
N GLN A 458 -18.98 -12.22 -12.28
CA GLN A 458 -18.52 -12.41 -13.66
C GLN A 458 -17.61 -13.65 -13.72
N GLU A 459 -18.18 -14.79 -14.13
CA GLU A 459 -17.47 -15.81 -14.90
C GLU A 459 -17.14 -15.21 -16.26
N VAL A 460 -15.85 -15.03 -16.55
CA VAL A 460 -15.39 -14.59 -17.86
C VAL A 460 -14.81 -15.83 -18.56
N PRO A 461 -15.26 -16.16 -19.79
CA PRO A 461 -14.74 -17.31 -20.54
C PRO A 461 -13.26 -17.12 -20.90
N PRO A 462 -12.52 -18.21 -21.17
CA PRO A 462 -11.09 -18.15 -21.45
C PRO A 462 -10.82 -17.31 -22.70
N VAL A 463 -9.97 -16.29 -22.59
CA VAL A 463 -9.44 -15.54 -23.73
C VAL A 463 -7.93 -15.81 -23.77
N GLY A 464 -7.47 -16.41 -24.87
CA GLY A 464 -6.07 -16.83 -25.11
C GLY A 464 -5.20 -15.79 -25.79
#